data_AF-A0A9E4W9Q4-F1
#
_entry.id   AF-A0A9E4W9Q4-F1
#
_cell.length_a   1.000
_cell.length_b   1.000
_cell.length_c   1.000
_cell.angle_alpha   90.00
_cell.angle_beta   90.00
_cell.angle_gamma   90.00
#
_symmetry.space_group_name_H-M   'P 1'
#
loop_
_entity.id
_entity.type
_entity.pdbx_description
1 polymer ?
#
loop_
_entity_poly.entity_id
_entity_poly.type
_entity_poly.pdbx_seq_one_letter_code
_entity_poly.pdbx_strand_id
1 'polypeptide(L)'
;ITSERIVSRELALLKVKTTPMNRGEIIQIVNLFRANIIDVGSDSMVIEITGEEDKINALHNLLAAFGIIEMLRTGLVAMVRGQANGTANGHDGQVNGQS
;
A
#
# COMPACT_ATOMS: atom_id res chain seq x y z
N ILE A 1 -11.54 24.17 -14.64
CA ILE A 1 -11.20 23.53 -13.35
C ILE A 1 -10.51 22.22 -13.72
N THR A 2 -9.23 22.12 -13.41
CA THR A 2 -8.25 21.19 -14.01
C THR A 2 -8.51 19.75 -13.58
N SER A 3 -9.19 18.98 -14.44
CA SER A 3 -9.34 17.52 -14.33
C SER A 3 -8.09 16.80 -14.82
N GLU A 4 -6.94 17.10 -14.22
CA GLU A 4 -5.80 16.21 -14.34
C GLU A 4 -6.18 14.91 -13.64
N ARG A 5 -6.31 13.82 -14.40
CA ARG A 5 -6.74 12.53 -13.84
C ARG A 5 -5.61 12.02 -12.95
N ILE A 6 -5.62 12.27 -11.65
CA ILE A 6 -4.60 11.76 -10.73
C ILE A 6 -4.81 10.24 -10.50
N VAL A 7 -3.74 9.45 -10.46
CA VAL A 7 -3.73 8.14 -9.78
C VAL A 7 -3.18 8.37 -8.40
N SER A 8 -3.90 7.94 -7.38
CA SER A 8 -3.36 7.85 -6.03
C SER A 8 -3.40 6.40 -5.55
N ARG A 9 -2.37 6.02 -4.81
CA ARG A 9 -2.24 4.73 -4.17
C ARG A 9 -1.60 4.90 -2.80
N GLU A 10 -1.80 3.89 -1.99
CA GLU A 10 -1.13 3.73 -0.72
C GLU A 10 -0.83 2.25 -0.54
N LEU A 11 0.29 1.96 0.11
CA LEU A 11 0.65 0.62 0.57
C LEU A 11 0.53 0.57 2.10
N ALA A 12 -0.06 -0.51 2.58
CA ALA A 12 -0.17 -0.81 4.00
C ALA A 12 0.26 -2.25 4.31
N LEU A 13 0.90 -2.42 5.46
CA LEU A 13 1.17 -3.71 6.08
C LEU A 13 0.33 -3.85 7.34
N LEU A 14 -0.32 -5.00 7.51
CA LEU A 14 -1.10 -5.34 8.69
C LEU A 14 -0.57 -6.64 9.27
N LYS A 15 -0.18 -6.63 10.55
CA LYS A 15 0.05 -7.87 11.29
C LYS A 15 -1.19 -8.18 12.11
N VAL A 16 -1.70 -9.39 11.98
CA VAL A 16 -2.96 -9.82 12.58
C VAL A 16 -2.73 -11.11 13.34
N LYS A 17 -3.38 -11.26 14.50
CA LYS A 17 -3.38 -12.52 15.23
C LYS A 17 -4.07 -13.59 14.40
N THR A 18 -3.57 -14.82 14.49
CA THR A 18 -4.22 -15.98 13.89
C THR A 18 -4.14 -17.20 14.81
N THR A 19 -5.07 -18.11 14.61
CA THR A 19 -5.10 -19.44 15.19
C THR A 19 -5.30 -20.45 14.06
N PRO A 20 -4.99 -21.74 14.26
CA PRO A 20 -5.26 -22.76 13.23
C PRO A 20 -6.72 -22.78 12.73
N MET A 21 -7.69 -22.42 13.58
CA MET A 21 -9.11 -22.42 13.23
C MET A 21 -9.51 -21.22 12.35
N ASN A 22 -9.02 -20.02 12.64
CA ASN A 22 -9.42 -18.80 11.91
C ASN A 22 -8.51 -18.48 10.70
N ARG A 23 -7.37 -19.18 10.57
CA ARG A 23 -6.39 -18.92 9.52
C ARG A 23 -6.98 -19.00 8.12
N GLY A 24 -7.84 -19.99 7.85
CA GLY A 24 -8.49 -20.15 6.55
C GLY A 24 -9.40 -18.97 6.19
N GLU A 25 -10.15 -18.46 7.16
CA GLU A 25 -11.04 -17.30 6.98
C GLU A 25 -10.25 -16.02 6.69
N ILE A 26 -9.16 -15.78 7.43
CA ILE A 26 -8.25 -14.65 7.17
C ILE A 26 -7.72 -14.72 5.74
N ILE A 27 -7.26 -15.89 5.28
CA ILE A 27 -6.76 -16.08 3.90
C ILE A 27 -7.84 -15.73 2.87
N GLN A 28 -9.09 -16.15 3.09
CA GLN A 28 -10.20 -15.85 2.19
C GLN A 28 -10.48 -14.34 2.09
N ILE A 29 -10.50 -13.64 3.22
CA ILE A 29 -10.68 -12.19 3.28
C ILE A 29 -9.55 -11.48 2.52
N VAL A 30 -8.29 -11.87 2.78
CA VAL A 30 -7.11 -11.29 2.12
C VAL A 30 -7.18 -11.46 0.61
N ASN A 31 -7.55 -12.66 0.14
CA ASN A 31 -7.68 -12.96 -1.28
C ASN A 31 -8.81 -12.15 -1.95
N LEU A 32 -9.95 -11.95 -1.27
CA LEU A 32 -11.05 -11.12 -1.76
C LEU A 32 -10.59 -9.68 -2.02
N PHE A 33 -9.75 -9.14 -1.15
CA PHE A 33 -9.18 -7.81 -1.28
C PHE A 33 -8.02 -7.72 -2.28
N ARG A 34 -7.62 -8.84 -2.91
CA ARG A 34 -6.42 -8.92 -3.76
C ARG A 34 -5.20 -8.38 -3.03
N ALA A 35 -5.10 -8.72 -1.75
CA ALA A 35 -3.95 -8.43 -0.90
C ALA A 35 -3.04 -9.67 -0.86
N ASN A 36 -1.81 -9.48 -0.41
CA ASN A 36 -0.80 -10.53 -0.35
C ASN A 36 -0.54 -10.91 1.10
N ILE A 37 -0.33 -12.20 1.36
CA ILE A 37 0.20 -12.67 2.65
C ILE A 37 1.72 -12.77 2.46
N ILE A 38 2.48 -11.97 3.21
CA ILE A 38 3.93 -11.89 3.07
C ILE A 38 4.68 -12.64 4.18
N ASP A 39 4.02 -12.93 5.30
CA ASP A 39 4.57 -13.73 6.38
C ASP A 39 3.47 -14.52 7.12
N VAL A 40 3.82 -15.71 7.59
CA VAL A 40 2.91 -16.64 8.26
C VAL A 40 3.60 -17.25 9.49
N GLY A 41 3.25 -16.74 10.66
CA GLY A 41 3.64 -17.30 11.96
C GLY A 41 2.62 -18.30 12.52
N SER A 42 2.98 -18.90 13.66
CA SER A 42 2.10 -19.82 14.40
C SER A 42 0.86 -19.11 14.96
N ASP A 43 1.03 -17.87 15.41
CA ASP A 43 0.02 -17.06 16.10
C ASP A 43 -0.27 -15.71 15.43
N SER A 44 0.40 -15.42 14.30
CA SER A 44 0.23 -14.18 13.55
C SER A 44 0.43 -14.37 12.04
N MET A 45 -0.09 -13.44 11.26
CA MET A 45 0.14 -13.33 9.81
C MET A 45 0.40 -11.87 9.47
N VAL A 46 1.26 -11.63 8.48
CA VAL A 46 1.48 -10.30 7.92
C VAL A 46 0.90 -10.23 6.51
N ILE A 47 0.07 -9.21 6.31
CA ILE A 47 -0.66 -8.95 5.08
C ILE A 47 -0.17 -7.64 4.49
N GLU A 48 0.10 -7.63 3.19
CA GLU A 48 0.38 -6.44 2.39
C GLU A 48 -0.84 -6.12 1.52
N ILE A 49 -1.25 -4.85 1.50
CA ILE A 49 -2.26 -4.36 0.57
C ILE A 49 -1.81 -3.05 -0.07
N THR A 50 -2.06 -2.92 -1.38
CA THR A 50 -1.96 -1.65 -2.10
C THR A 50 -3.32 -1.27 -2.67
N GLY A 51 -3.70 0.00 -2.55
CA GLY A 51 -5.02 0.47 -2.98
C GLY A 51 -5.26 1.95 -2.74
N GLU A 52 -6.53 2.34 -2.90
CA GLU A 52 -7.04 3.58 -2.33
C GLU A 52 -7.29 3.40 -0.82
N GLU A 53 -7.28 4.51 -0.09
CA GLU A 53 -7.45 4.53 1.37
C GLU A 53 -8.69 3.75 1.82
N ASP A 54 -9.83 3.91 1.14
CA ASP A 54 -11.08 3.21 1.48
C ASP A 54 -10.94 1.68 1.40
N LYS A 55 -10.19 1.17 0.41
CA LYS A 55 -9.93 -0.26 0.25
C LYS A 55 -9.08 -0.79 1.41
N ILE A 56 -8.06 -0.03 1.81
CA ILE A 56 -7.17 -0.39 2.92
C ILE A 56 -7.94 -0.38 4.24
N ASN A 57 -8.73 0.67 4.49
CA ASN A 57 -9.54 0.82 5.69
C ASN A 57 -10.60 -0.29 5.79
N ALA A 58 -11.22 -0.67 4.66
CA ALA A 58 -12.18 -1.78 4.63
C ALA A 58 -11.52 -3.13 4.98
N LEU A 59 -10.32 -3.43 4.46
CA LEU A 59 -9.59 -4.64 4.84
C LEU A 59 -9.23 -4.62 6.33
N HIS A 60 -8.71 -3.49 6.82
CA HIS A 60 -8.38 -3.32 8.23
C HIS A 60 -9.58 -3.63 9.13
N ASN A 61 -10.77 -3.09 8.80
CA ASN A 61 -11.97 -3.26 9.62
C ASN A 61 -12.46 -4.71 9.67
N LEU A 62 -12.35 -5.46 8.56
CA LEU A 62 -12.67 -6.89 8.57
C LEU A 62 -11.64 -7.68 9.39
N LEU A 63 -10.36 -7.36 9.24
CA LEU A 63 -9.29 -8.04 9.97
C LEU A 63 -9.26 -7.68 11.47
N ALA A 64 -9.87 -6.55 11.87
CA ALA A 64 -10.00 -6.14 13.26
C ALA A 64 -10.73 -7.17 14.13
N ALA A 65 -11.65 -7.95 13.56
CA ALA A 65 -12.35 -9.03 14.27
C ALA A 65 -11.41 -10.15 14.76
N PHE A 66 -10.26 -10.34 14.11
CA PHE A 66 -9.26 -11.35 14.50
C PHE A 66 -8.20 -10.80 15.45
N GLY A 67 -8.11 -9.47 15.58
CA GLY A 67 -7.14 -8.75 16.40
C GLY A 67 -5.94 -8.27 15.60
N ILE A 68 -5.93 -6.98 15.24
CA ILE A 68 -4.75 -6.30 14.69
C ILE A 68 -3.69 -6.17 15.77
N ILE A 69 -2.45 -6.54 15.44
CA ILE A 69 -1.27 -6.36 16.29
C ILE A 69 -0.60 -5.03 15.97
N GLU A 70 -0.39 -4.76 14.69
CA GLU A 70 0.24 -3.54 14.19
C GLU A 70 -0.21 -3.24 12.76
N MET A 71 -0.16 -1.96 12.40
CA MET A 71 -0.41 -1.47 11.05
C MET A 71 0.62 -0.40 10.69
N LEU A 72 1.23 -0.53 9.52
CA LEU A 72 2.17 0.43 8.95
C LEU A 72 1.65 0.88 7.59
N ARG A 73 1.77 2.17 7.29
CA ARG A 73 1.25 2.80 6.08
C ARG A 73 2.30 3.73 5.48
N THR A 74 2.40 3.72 4.16
CA THR A 74 3.34 4.55 3.39
C THR A 74 2.84 5.99 3.19
N GLY A 75 1.57 6.27 3.52
CA GLY A 75 0.90 7.52 3.16
C GLY A 75 0.46 7.54 1.68
N LEU A 76 -0.26 8.58 1.29
CA LEU A 76 -0.78 8.71 -0.07
C LEU A 76 0.35 9.07 -1.05
N VAL A 77 0.60 8.21 -2.03
CA VAL A 77 1.41 8.53 -3.20
C VAL A 77 0.49 8.87 -4.38
N ALA A 78 0.78 9.95 -5.09
CA ALA A 78 -0.07 10.43 -6.18
C ALA A 78 0.75 10.83 -7.40
N MET A 79 0.20 10.60 -8.59
CA MET A 79 0.81 10.95 -9.86
C MET A 79 -0.25 11.37 -10.87
N VAL A 80 0.04 12.37 -11.69
CA VAL A 80 -0.84 12.79 -12.79
C VAL A 80 -0.84 11.70 -13.88
N ARG A 81 -2.02 11.26 -14.34
CA ARG A 81 -2.13 10.33 -15.48
C ARG A 81 -1.85 11.06 -16.79
N GLY A 82 -1.17 10.38 -17.70
CA GLY A 82 -0.89 10.88 -19.06
C GLY A 82 0.55 11.36 -19.20
N GLN A 83 0.88 12.04 -20.30
CA GLN A 83 2.22 12.58 -20.48
C GLN A 83 2.45 13.73 -19.51
N ALA A 84 3.36 13.52 -18.56
CA ALA A 84 4.04 14.61 -17.89
C ALA A 84 4.90 15.31 -18.94
N ASN A 85 4.37 16.35 -19.58
CA ASN A 85 5.19 17.33 -20.29
C ASN A 85 5.94 18.16 -19.24
N GLY A 86 6.90 17.53 -18.59
CA GLY A 86 7.64 18.09 -17.48
C GLY A 86 8.89 17.25 -17.28
N THR A 87 9.95 17.68 -17.94
CA THR A 87 11.32 17.18 -17.83
C THR A 87 11.72 16.94 -16.36
N ALA A 88 11.71 15.68 -15.91
CA ALA A 88 12.46 15.27 -14.73
C ALA A 88 13.85 14.76 -15.17
N ASN A 89 14.58 15.57 -15.94
CA ASN A 89 16.00 15.38 -16.14
C ASN A 89 16.72 16.24 -15.11
N GLY A 90 16.91 15.68 -13.92
CA GLY A 90 18.05 16.05 -13.08
C GLY A 90 19.32 15.67 -13.84
N HIS A 91 19.93 16.65 -14.49
CA HIS A 91 21.36 16.65 -14.78
C HIS A 91 21.90 17.96 -14.20
N ASP A 92 22.38 17.85 -12.96
CA ASP A 92 23.30 18.78 -12.34
C ASP A 92 24.51 19.05 -13.24
N GLY A 93 25.03 20.28 -13.18
CA GLY A 93 26.41 20.56 -13.58
C GLY A 93 26.61 21.77 -14.47
N GLN A 94 26.05 22.93 -14.12
CA GLN A 94 26.60 24.20 -14.61
C GLN A 94 27.82 24.57 -13.76
N VAL A 95 29.01 24.08 -14.12
CA VAL A 95 30.31 24.67 -13.74
C VAL A 95 31.42 24.21 -14.69
N ASN A 96 32.02 25.20 -15.38
CA ASN A 96 33.43 25.35 -15.81
C ASN A 96 33.40 26.39 -16.96
N GLY A 97 33.97 27.58 -16.90
CA GLY A 97 35.30 27.93 -16.41
C GLY A 97 36.09 28.52 -17.60
N GLN A 98 36.25 29.85 -17.60
CA GLN A 98 37.23 30.69 -18.32
C GLN A 98 37.79 30.26 -19.69
N SER A 99 37.63 31.15 -20.68
CA SER A 99 38.74 31.82 -21.38
C SER A 99 38.26 33.17 -21.92
#